data_AF-A0A7X0H4B1-F1
#
_entry.id   AF-A0A7X0H4B1-F1
#
_cell.length_a   1.000
_cell.length_b   1.000
_cell.length_c   1.000
_cell.angle_alpha   90.00
_cell.angle_beta   90.00
_cell.angle_gamma   90.00
#
_symmetry.space_group_name_H-M   'P 1'
#
loop_
_entity.id
_entity.type
_entity.pdbx_description
1 polymer ?
#
loop_
_entity_poly.entity_id
_entity_poly.type
_entity_poly.pdbx_seq_one_letter_code
_entity_poly.pdbx_strand_id
1 'polypeptide(L)'
;MTSFSKTCLFALTAGVMAGPWAVVHADDADVAEVTGEAAAEAVEATEELVEQVEAASVEAAAEAAAAADDGFASDLERLSYAIGLNIGTSMKNDSLEIDPAVLAEAITASYTDAEGRMTMDQAMAFLQTYSQKMQQEQMEAALKEQQEALAANNAAAEAFFAENKDAEGVTTTESGLQYVITEKGDGPLPGPSDSVTVHYKGQLLGGEVFDSSYDRGEPATFPINGVIPGFGEGLQLMPVGSKGKLFIPGEIAYGMQGGPGGPNATLVFDVEIIATQPPATPAQLPALGD
;
A
#
# COMPACT_ATOMS: atom_id res chain seq x y z
N MET A 1 10.92 50.85 4.86
CA MET A 1 10.91 49.97 3.67
C MET A 1 10.55 48.57 4.14
N THR A 2 9.28 48.22 3.88
CA THR A 2 8.72 46.86 3.64
C THR A 2 9.16 45.70 4.52
N SER A 3 8.29 45.36 5.48
CA SER A 3 8.20 44.05 6.13
C SER A 3 7.18 43.19 5.38
N PHE A 4 7.64 42.03 4.91
CA PHE A 4 6.81 40.88 4.53
C PHE A 4 6.15 40.25 5.77
N SER A 5 4.99 39.60 5.59
CA SER A 5 4.48 38.42 6.32
C SER A 5 3.04 38.55 6.84
N LYS A 6 2.13 37.81 6.17
CA LYS A 6 1.08 36.91 6.71
C LYS A 6 -0.17 36.87 5.81
N THR A 7 -0.06 36.15 4.70
CA THR A 7 -1.21 35.54 4.02
C THR A 7 -0.81 34.12 3.64
N CYS A 8 -0.88 33.22 4.62
CA CYS A 8 -0.75 31.78 4.45
C CYS A 8 -1.28 31.14 5.73
N LEU A 9 -2.56 30.74 5.77
CA LEU A 9 -2.98 29.56 6.52
C LEU A 9 -4.38 29.09 6.10
N PHE A 10 -4.38 27.98 5.38
CA PHE A 10 -5.34 26.87 5.43
C PHE A 10 -6.84 27.16 5.23
N ALA A 11 -7.28 27.05 3.98
CA ALA A 11 -8.55 26.40 3.66
C ALA A 11 -8.24 25.08 2.95
N LEU A 12 -8.14 24.00 3.73
CA LEU A 12 -8.03 22.64 3.20
C LEU A 12 -8.70 21.70 4.20
N THR A 13 -10.00 21.47 4.00
CA THR A 13 -10.70 20.18 4.19
C THR A 13 -12.21 20.33 3.98
N ALA A 14 -12.67 20.15 2.73
CA ALA A 14 -13.88 19.41 2.38
C ALA A 14 -13.84 19.15 0.88
N GLY A 15 -13.54 17.90 0.50
CA GLY A 15 -13.54 17.47 -0.89
C GLY A 15 -14.96 17.44 -1.43
N VAL A 16 -15.24 18.29 -2.42
CA VAL A 16 -16.31 18.04 -3.40
C VAL A 16 -15.61 17.60 -4.68
N MET A 17 -15.74 16.31 -4.99
CA MET A 17 -15.37 15.77 -6.29
C MET A 17 -16.31 16.33 -7.36
N ALA A 18 -15.79 17.17 -8.25
CA ALA A 18 -16.31 17.34 -9.61
C ALA A 18 -15.16 17.74 -10.54
N GLY A 19 -14.80 16.83 -11.46
CA GLY A 19 -13.88 17.12 -12.57
C GLY A 19 -14.54 17.95 -13.69
N PRO A 20 -13.91 18.05 -14.87
CA PRO A 20 -12.97 19.14 -15.18
C PRO A 20 -13.43 20.03 -16.35
N TRP A 21 -12.77 21.20 -16.49
CA TRP A 21 -12.86 22.23 -17.54
C TRP A 21 -13.92 23.32 -17.39
N ALA A 22 -13.52 24.41 -16.72
CA ALA A 22 -13.93 25.76 -17.10
C ALA A 22 -12.69 26.67 -17.09
N VAL A 23 -12.03 26.77 -18.24
CA VAL A 23 -11.05 27.82 -18.52
C VAL A 23 -11.84 29.12 -18.66
N VAL A 24 -11.75 30.02 -17.68
CA VAL A 24 -12.18 31.41 -17.86
C VAL A 24 -10.98 32.16 -18.47
N HIS A 25 -11.09 32.53 -19.74
CA HIS A 25 -10.20 33.48 -20.38
C HIS A 25 -10.42 34.86 -19.74
N ALA A 26 -9.39 35.40 -19.10
CA ALA A 26 -9.34 36.81 -18.73
C ALA A 26 -8.72 37.57 -19.91
N ASP A 27 -9.57 38.19 -20.74
CA ASP A 27 -9.15 39.26 -21.66
C ASP A 27 -9.17 40.60 -20.91
N ASP A 28 -8.18 41.43 -21.21
CA ASP A 28 -7.90 42.77 -20.70
C ASP A 28 -9.13 43.65 -20.39
N ALA A 29 -9.24 44.12 -19.15
CA ALA A 29 -9.85 45.43 -18.84
C ALA A 29 -9.42 45.94 -17.44
N ASP A 30 -8.69 47.06 -17.48
CA ASP A 30 -8.59 48.13 -16.48
C ASP A 30 -8.42 47.79 -14.99
N VAL A 31 -7.21 48.10 -14.49
CA VAL A 31 -6.91 48.33 -13.07
C VAL A 31 -7.67 49.58 -12.62
N ALA A 32 -8.91 49.39 -12.15
CA ALA A 32 -9.64 50.41 -11.40
C ALA A 32 -9.11 50.47 -9.96
N GLU A 33 -8.77 51.68 -9.54
CA GLU A 33 -8.35 52.06 -8.20
C GLU A 33 -9.41 51.62 -7.17
N VAL A 34 -9.10 50.59 -6.38
CA VAL A 34 -9.96 50.10 -5.29
C VAL A 34 -9.91 51.13 -4.17
N THR A 35 -10.85 52.06 -4.18
CA THR A 35 -11.16 52.89 -3.00
C THR A 35 -11.65 51.98 -1.87
N GLY A 36 -11.30 52.31 -0.62
CA GLY A 36 -11.49 51.46 0.56
C GLY A 36 -12.94 51.03 0.86
N GLU A 37 -13.92 51.59 0.16
CA GLU A 37 -15.33 51.21 0.27
C GLU A 37 -15.61 49.87 -0.43
N ALA A 38 -15.03 49.64 -1.62
CA ALA A 38 -15.19 48.39 -2.37
C ALA A 38 -14.44 47.20 -1.73
N ALA A 39 -13.39 47.47 -0.96
CA ALA A 39 -12.67 46.44 -0.20
C ALA A 39 -13.41 46.05 1.10
N ALA A 40 -14.16 46.98 1.70
CA ALA A 40 -14.98 46.68 2.89
C ALA A 40 -16.23 45.86 2.51
N GLU A 41 -16.89 46.23 1.41
CA GLU A 41 -18.07 45.54 0.89
C GLU A 41 -17.74 44.10 0.43
N ALA A 42 -16.55 43.86 -0.11
CA ALA A 42 -16.08 42.54 -0.50
C ALA A 42 -15.74 41.64 0.70
N VAL A 43 -15.29 42.21 1.83
CA VAL A 43 -15.01 41.44 3.06
C VAL A 43 -16.32 41.08 3.77
N GLU A 44 -17.27 42.02 3.87
CA GLU A 44 -18.61 41.79 4.42
C GLU A 44 -19.36 40.72 3.60
N ALA A 45 -19.29 40.78 2.27
CA ALA A 45 -19.88 39.76 1.40
C ALA A 45 -19.22 38.38 1.54
N THR A 46 -17.93 38.31 1.87
CA THR A 46 -17.27 37.01 2.17
C THR A 46 -17.59 36.47 3.55
N GLU A 47 -17.78 37.30 4.58
CA GLU A 47 -18.25 36.85 5.89
C GLU A 47 -19.69 36.34 5.81
N GLU A 48 -20.56 37.04 5.07
CA GLU A 48 -21.95 36.62 4.86
C GLU A 48 -22.04 35.29 4.09
N LEU A 49 -21.17 35.08 3.10
CA LEU A 49 -21.09 33.82 2.36
C LEU A 49 -20.52 32.65 3.19
N VAL A 50 -19.57 32.90 4.10
CA VAL A 50 -19.06 31.89 5.02
C VAL A 50 -20.13 31.51 6.05
N GLU A 51 -20.84 32.49 6.61
CA GLU A 51 -21.94 32.25 7.55
C GLU A 51 -23.10 31.50 6.88
N GLN A 52 -23.44 31.83 5.62
CA GLN A 52 -24.46 31.13 4.84
C GLN A 52 -24.05 29.69 4.48
N VAL A 53 -22.77 29.42 4.19
CA VAL A 53 -22.27 28.07 3.91
C VAL A 53 -22.19 27.23 5.18
N GLU A 54 -21.77 27.81 6.31
CA GLU A 54 -21.81 27.13 7.61
C GLU A 54 -23.25 26.83 8.03
N ALA A 55 -24.17 27.80 7.91
CA ALA A 55 -25.58 27.61 8.19
C ALA A 55 -26.22 26.54 7.30
N ALA A 56 -25.95 26.54 5.99
CA ALA A 56 -26.46 25.53 5.06
C ALA A 56 -25.86 24.13 5.33
N SER A 57 -24.60 24.05 5.77
CA SER A 57 -23.96 22.78 6.15
C SER A 57 -24.53 22.20 7.45
N VAL A 58 -24.91 23.07 8.39
CA VAL A 58 -25.58 22.70 9.64
C VAL A 58 -27.03 22.33 9.38
N GLU A 59 -27.72 23.03 8.48
CA GLU A 59 -29.10 22.75 8.09
C GLU A 59 -29.21 21.43 7.33
N ALA A 60 -28.30 21.14 6.39
CA ALA A 60 -28.25 19.85 5.70
C ALA A 60 -27.90 18.66 6.64
N ALA A 61 -27.02 18.88 7.62
CA ALA A 61 -26.73 17.89 8.66
C ALA A 61 -27.92 17.68 9.61
N ALA A 62 -28.64 18.76 9.95
CA ALA A 62 -29.86 18.72 10.75
C ALA A 62 -31.01 18.04 9.99
N GLU A 63 -31.12 18.23 8.68
CA GLU A 63 -32.15 17.61 7.84
C GLU A 63 -31.90 16.10 7.66
N ALA A 64 -30.63 15.70 7.52
CA ALA A 64 -30.22 14.28 7.58
C ALA A 64 -30.45 13.65 8.96
N ALA A 65 -30.32 14.43 10.04
CA ALA A 65 -30.63 14.00 11.40
C ALA A 65 -32.14 14.01 11.71
N ALA A 66 -32.93 14.88 11.10
CA ALA A 66 -34.36 15.11 11.39
C ALA A 66 -35.33 14.30 10.52
N ALA A 67 -34.84 13.65 9.45
CA ALA A 67 -35.66 12.86 8.54
C ALA A 67 -36.25 11.56 9.13
N ALA A 68 -36.12 11.32 10.43
CA ALA A 68 -36.62 10.11 11.07
C ALA A 68 -37.47 10.42 12.32
N ASP A 69 -38.77 10.10 12.24
CA ASP A 69 -39.58 9.71 13.40
C ASP A 69 -39.10 8.31 13.83
N ASP A 70 -38.04 8.30 14.62
CA ASP A 70 -37.18 7.15 14.90
C ASP A 70 -37.35 6.59 16.32
N GLY A 71 -38.35 7.08 17.06
CA GLY A 71 -38.74 6.52 18.35
C GLY A 71 -37.89 6.95 19.56
N PHE A 72 -37.03 7.97 19.43
CA PHE A 72 -36.31 8.57 20.58
C PHE A 72 -37.16 9.61 21.32
N ALA A 73 -37.07 9.64 22.65
CA ALA A 73 -37.84 10.55 23.50
C ALA A 73 -37.21 11.95 23.65
N SER A 74 -35.93 12.14 23.27
CA SER A 74 -35.25 13.44 23.31
C SER A 74 -34.00 13.49 22.43
N ASP A 75 -33.53 14.70 22.11
CA ASP A 75 -32.25 14.93 21.41
C ASP A 75 -31.06 14.34 22.18
N LEU A 76 -31.11 14.36 23.51
CA LEU A 76 -30.08 13.75 24.35
C LEU A 76 -30.05 12.22 24.16
N GLU A 77 -31.20 11.58 24.08
CA GLU A 77 -31.30 10.13 23.83
C GLU A 77 -30.77 9.77 22.44
N ARG A 78 -31.11 10.58 21.43
CA ARG A 78 -30.61 10.43 20.05
C ARG A 78 -29.09 10.61 19.98
N LEU A 79 -28.54 11.62 20.66
CA LEU A 79 -27.10 11.87 20.74
C LEU A 79 -26.37 10.71 21.44
N SER A 80 -26.87 10.24 22.58
CA SER A 80 -26.28 9.09 23.31
C SER A 80 -26.29 7.81 22.46
N TYR A 81 -27.39 7.55 21.74
CA TYR A 81 -27.47 6.40 20.83
C TYR A 81 -26.49 6.51 19.66
N ALA A 82 -26.38 7.70 19.04
CA ALA A 82 -25.45 7.94 17.94
C ALA A 82 -23.98 7.73 18.35
N ILE A 83 -23.60 8.22 19.54
CA ILE A 83 -22.27 7.99 20.12
C ILE A 83 -22.04 6.48 20.36
N GLY A 84 -23.01 5.80 20.97
CA GLY A 84 -22.93 4.35 21.20
C GLY A 84 -22.79 3.54 19.91
N LEU A 85 -23.51 3.92 18.85
CA LEU A 85 -23.43 3.29 17.53
C LEU A 85 -22.05 3.45 16.91
N ASN A 86 -21.45 4.64 17.04
CA ASN A 86 -20.09 4.89 16.56
C ASN A 86 -19.06 4.03 17.32
N ILE A 87 -19.10 4.04 18.66
CA ILE A 87 -18.20 3.26 19.52
C ILE A 87 -18.33 1.76 19.22
N GLY A 88 -19.56 1.23 19.19
CA GLY A 88 -19.82 -0.18 18.93
C GLY A 88 -19.38 -0.62 17.53
N THR A 89 -19.58 0.23 16.51
CA THR A 89 -19.11 -0.06 15.15
C THR A 89 -17.58 -0.08 15.08
N SER A 90 -16.90 0.87 15.74
CA SER A 90 -15.43 0.88 15.81
C SER A 90 -14.90 -0.40 16.46
N MET A 91 -15.44 -0.79 17.62
CA MET A 91 -14.98 -1.99 18.34
C MET A 91 -15.21 -3.28 17.57
N LYS A 92 -16.33 -3.37 16.82
CA LYS A 92 -16.59 -4.48 15.91
C LYS A 92 -15.57 -4.55 14.78
N ASN A 93 -15.20 -3.41 14.21
CA ASN A 93 -14.21 -3.35 13.13
C ASN A 93 -12.81 -3.74 13.62
N ASP A 94 -12.47 -3.39 14.87
CA ASP A 94 -11.21 -3.76 15.51
C ASP A 94 -11.17 -5.24 15.97
N SER A 95 -12.26 -6.00 15.75
CA SER A 95 -12.39 -7.42 16.11
C SER A 95 -12.12 -7.70 17.60
N LEU A 96 -12.36 -6.72 18.47
CA LEU A 96 -12.23 -6.87 19.91
C LEU A 96 -13.47 -7.55 20.48
N GLU A 97 -13.29 -8.73 21.06
CA GLU A 97 -14.35 -9.42 21.80
C GLU A 97 -14.56 -8.74 23.16
N ILE A 98 -15.63 -7.96 23.27
CA ILE A 98 -16.00 -7.25 24.49
C ILE A 98 -17.43 -7.62 24.91
N ASP A 99 -17.72 -7.47 26.20
CA ASP A 99 -19.09 -7.51 26.72
C ASP A 99 -19.67 -6.07 26.72
N PRO A 100 -20.63 -5.75 25.84
CA PRO A 100 -21.17 -4.39 25.75
C PRO A 100 -21.89 -3.94 27.02
N ALA A 101 -22.48 -4.86 27.79
CA ALA A 101 -23.18 -4.53 29.03
C ALA A 101 -22.19 -4.11 30.12
N VAL A 102 -21.05 -4.80 30.22
CA VAL A 102 -19.97 -4.44 31.16
C VAL A 102 -19.30 -3.12 30.77
N LEU A 103 -19.14 -2.87 29.47
CA LEU A 103 -18.63 -1.58 28.99
C LEU A 103 -19.58 -0.43 29.34
N ALA A 104 -20.88 -0.60 29.08
CA ALA A 104 -21.90 0.39 29.41
C ALA A 104 -21.98 0.66 30.93
N GLU A 105 -21.80 -0.37 31.75
CA GLU A 105 -21.67 -0.25 33.21
C GLU A 105 -20.51 0.69 33.58
N ALA A 106 -19.32 0.47 33.01
CA ALA A 106 -18.14 1.28 33.29
C ALA A 106 -18.27 2.73 32.80
N ILE A 107 -18.85 2.96 31.62
CA ILE A 107 -19.13 4.31 31.09
C ILE A 107 -20.09 5.04 32.02
N THR A 108 -21.17 4.38 32.43
CA THR A 108 -22.17 4.96 33.33
C THR A 108 -21.53 5.33 34.67
N ALA A 109 -20.80 4.40 35.28
CA ALA A 109 -20.15 4.63 36.56
C ALA A 109 -19.14 5.78 36.51
N SER A 110 -18.32 5.86 35.46
CA SER A 110 -17.35 6.95 35.28
C SER A 110 -18.01 8.29 34.99
N TYR A 111 -19.14 8.31 34.28
CA TYR A 111 -19.85 9.55 33.94
C TYR A 111 -20.60 10.14 35.13
N THR A 112 -21.13 9.29 36.02
CA THR A 112 -21.88 9.72 37.22
C THR A 112 -21.03 9.80 38.49
N ASP A 113 -19.71 9.71 38.39
CA ASP A 113 -18.78 9.61 39.53
C ASP A 113 -19.16 8.51 40.54
N ALA A 114 -19.78 7.43 40.07
CA ALA A 114 -20.15 6.30 40.92
C ALA A 114 -18.92 5.42 41.18
N GLU A 115 -18.93 4.74 42.32
CA GLU A 115 -17.85 3.81 42.67
C GLU A 115 -17.83 2.63 41.70
N GLY A 116 -16.77 2.56 40.88
CA GLY A 116 -16.60 1.52 39.87
C GLY A 116 -16.07 0.19 40.44
N ARG A 117 -16.14 -0.87 39.63
CA ARG A 117 -15.62 -2.22 39.98
C ARG A 117 -14.10 -2.31 40.03
N MET A 118 -13.40 -1.30 39.51
CA MET A 118 -11.95 -1.19 39.52
C MET A 118 -11.53 0.28 39.51
N THR A 119 -10.36 0.58 40.07
CA THR A 119 -9.75 1.91 39.94
C THR A 119 -9.18 2.11 38.53
N MET A 120 -8.94 3.37 38.15
CA MET A 120 -8.28 3.68 36.88
C MET A 120 -6.89 3.02 36.77
N ASP A 121 -6.13 2.96 37.88
CA ASP A 121 -4.82 2.30 37.91
C ASP A 121 -4.93 0.78 37.68
N GLN A 122 -5.95 0.13 38.25
CA GLN A 122 -6.23 -1.29 38.02
C GLN A 122 -6.63 -1.55 36.57
N ALA A 123 -7.44 -0.66 35.99
CA ALA A 123 -7.84 -0.73 34.58
C ALA A 123 -6.63 -0.60 33.65
N MET A 124 -5.75 0.39 33.88
CA MET A 124 -4.53 0.56 33.09
C MET A 124 -3.57 -0.64 33.19
N ALA A 125 -3.36 -1.17 34.40
CA ALA A 125 -2.52 -2.35 34.60
C ALA A 125 -3.09 -3.61 33.90
N PHE A 126 -4.42 -3.77 33.94
CA PHE A 126 -5.09 -4.86 33.21
C PHE A 126 -4.96 -4.68 31.69
N LEU A 127 -5.22 -3.49 31.16
CA LEU A 127 -5.11 -3.19 29.73
C LEU A 127 -3.68 -3.41 29.21
N GLN A 128 -2.65 -3.07 29.99
CA GLN A 128 -1.27 -3.37 29.63
C GLN A 128 -1.00 -4.88 29.57
N THR A 129 -1.50 -5.64 30.54
CA THR A 129 -1.34 -7.11 30.56
C THR A 129 -2.10 -7.76 29.41
N TYR A 130 -3.31 -7.28 29.13
CA TYR A 130 -4.14 -7.75 28.03
C TYR A 130 -3.50 -7.44 26.68
N SER A 131 -2.98 -6.23 26.47
CA SER A 131 -2.31 -5.86 25.21
C SER A 131 -1.04 -6.68 24.95
N GLN A 132 -0.26 -6.98 26.00
CA GLN A 132 0.88 -7.89 25.91
C GLN A 132 0.45 -9.31 25.51
N LYS A 133 -0.61 -9.82 26.12
CA LYS A 133 -1.17 -11.14 25.78
C LYS A 133 -1.62 -11.17 24.31
N MET A 134 -2.38 -10.17 23.87
CA MET A 134 -2.84 -10.08 22.48
C MET A 134 -1.66 -9.99 21.50
N GLN A 135 -0.62 -9.21 21.82
CA GLN A 135 0.59 -9.14 20.99
C GLN A 135 1.31 -10.49 20.92
N GLN A 136 1.37 -11.24 22.02
CA GLN A 136 1.96 -12.57 22.05
C GLN A 136 1.16 -13.57 21.20
N GLU A 137 -0.17 -13.60 21.36
CA GLU A 137 -1.05 -14.47 20.58
C GLU A 137 -0.99 -14.13 19.09
N GLN A 138 -0.94 -12.84 18.72
CA GLN A 138 -0.73 -12.40 17.34
C GLN A 138 0.63 -12.83 16.80
N MET A 139 1.71 -12.72 17.58
CA MET A 139 3.04 -13.17 17.18
C MET A 139 3.09 -14.68 16.99
N GLU A 140 2.48 -15.45 17.89
CA GLU A 140 2.41 -16.91 17.79
C GLU A 140 1.58 -17.35 16.57
N ALA A 141 0.43 -16.69 16.33
CA ALA A 141 -0.39 -16.93 15.15
C ALA A 141 0.38 -16.61 13.86
N ALA A 142 1.08 -15.47 13.80
CA ALA A 142 1.90 -15.10 12.65
C ALA A 142 3.07 -16.08 12.42
N LEU A 143 3.72 -16.56 13.48
CA LEU A 143 4.77 -17.58 13.38
C LEU A 143 4.20 -18.90 12.86
N LYS A 144 3.04 -19.32 13.38
CA LYS A 144 2.36 -20.54 12.94
C LYS A 144 1.97 -20.47 11.47
N GLU A 145 1.36 -19.36 11.05
CA GLU A 145 0.99 -19.11 9.66
C GLU A 145 2.23 -19.12 8.74
N GLN A 146 3.32 -18.46 9.15
CA GLN A 146 4.58 -18.48 8.41
C GLN A 146 5.15 -19.90 8.27
N GLN A 147 5.10 -20.71 9.34
CA GLN A 147 5.57 -22.09 9.33
C GLN A 147 4.71 -22.98 8.43
N GLU A 148 3.39 -22.82 8.47
CA GLU A 148 2.46 -23.55 7.60
C GLU A 148 2.68 -23.17 6.13
N ALA A 149 2.83 -21.89 5.82
CA ALA A 149 3.15 -21.40 4.48
C ALA A 149 4.51 -21.93 3.98
N LEU A 150 5.55 -21.90 4.82
CA LEU A 150 6.86 -22.45 4.49
C LEU A 150 6.78 -23.96 4.19
N ALA A 151 6.08 -24.71 5.04
CA ALA A 151 5.91 -26.15 4.85
C ALA A 151 5.15 -26.46 3.55
N ALA A 152 4.08 -25.71 3.27
CA ALA A 152 3.31 -25.85 2.03
C ALA A 152 4.14 -25.50 0.79
N ASN A 153 4.89 -24.39 0.83
CA ASN A 153 5.75 -23.96 -0.28
C ASN A 153 6.87 -24.98 -0.54
N ASN A 154 7.51 -25.51 0.50
CA ASN A 154 8.55 -26.53 0.35
C ASN A 154 8.01 -27.82 -0.28
N ALA A 155 6.84 -28.29 0.18
CA ALA A 155 6.22 -29.49 -0.36
C ALA A 155 5.78 -29.29 -1.83
N ALA A 156 5.21 -28.12 -2.16
CA ALA A 156 4.83 -27.77 -3.52
C ALA A 156 6.05 -27.67 -4.45
N ALA A 157 7.14 -27.05 -3.97
CA ALA A 157 8.40 -26.93 -4.70
C ALA A 157 9.02 -28.30 -4.98
N GLU A 158 9.12 -29.17 -3.96
CA GLU A 158 9.67 -30.52 -4.11
C GLU A 158 8.90 -31.33 -5.16
N ALA A 159 7.57 -31.33 -5.07
CA ALA A 159 6.72 -32.02 -6.04
C ALA A 159 6.89 -31.43 -7.45
N PHE A 160 6.83 -30.11 -7.58
CA PHE A 160 6.94 -29.42 -8.86
C PHE A 160 8.29 -29.68 -9.54
N PHE A 161 9.41 -29.46 -8.85
CA PHE A 161 10.74 -29.61 -9.45
C PHE A 161 11.10 -31.08 -9.74
N ALA A 162 10.55 -32.03 -8.98
CA ALA A 162 10.70 -33.45 -9.25
C ALA A 162 9.99 -33.88 -10.53
N GLU A 163 8.84 -33.28 -10.87
CA GLU A 163 8.12 -33.55 -12.11
C GLU A 163 8.67 -32.74 -13.28
N ASN A 164 8.88 -31.43 -13.07
CA ASN A 164 9.22 -30.49 -14.13
C ASN A 164 10.61 -30.73 -14.74
N LYS A 165 11.54 -31.34 -14.01
CA LYS A 165 12.86 -31.73 -14.55
C LYS A 165 12.76 -32.74 -15.70
N ASP A 166 11.68 -33.52 -15.75
CA ASP A 166 11.46 -34.56 -16.76
C ASP A 166 10.62 -34.02 -17.94
N ALA A 167 10.18 -32.76 -17.89
CA ALA A 167 9.44 -32.11 -18.96
C ALA A 167 10.34 -31.77 -20.16
N GLU A 168 9.76 -31.77 -21.36
CA GLU A 168 10.50 -31.55 -22.60
C GLU A 168 11.16 -30.16 -22.64
N GLY A 169 12.47 -30.13 -22.93
CA GLY A 169 13.24 -28.90 -23.06
C GLY A 169 13.66 -28.24 -21.74
N VAL A 170 13.27 -28.81 -20.59
CA VAL A 170 13.70 -28.31 -19.28
C VAL A 170 15.16 -28.72 -19.02
N THR A 171 15.95 -27.76 -18.56
CA THR A 171 17.33 -27.95 -18.10
C THR A 171 17.46 -27.49 -16.66
N THR A 172 18.11 -28.30 -15.82
CA THR A 172 18.38 -28.00 -14.41
C THR A 172 19.83 -27.59 -14.22
N THR A 173 20.08 -26.49 -13.53
CA THR A 173 21.43 -26.02 -13.18
C THR A 173 21.88 -26.55 -11.83
N GLU A 174 23.14 -26.31 -11.46
CA GLU A 174 23.69 -26.71 -10.16
C GLU A 174 23.03 -25.99 -8.97
N SER A 175 22.47 -24.80 -9.18
CA SER A 175 21.75 -24.05 -8.13
C SER A 175 20.32 -24.56 -7.92
N GLY A 176 19.86 -25.50 -8.73
CA GLY A 176 18.48 -26.01 -8.73
C GLY A 176 17.52 -25.19 -9.60
N LEU A 177 17.98 -24.10 -10.23
CA LEU A 177 17.20 -23.40 -11.25
C LEU A 177 16.82 -24.37 -12.37
N GLN A 178 15.54 -24.39 -12.73
CA GLN A 178 15.09 -25.07 -13.94
C GLN A 178 14.66 -24.03 -14.96
N TYR A 179 14.98 -24.24 -16.23
CA TYR A 179 14.59 -23.31 -17.29
C TYR A 179 14.30 -24.05 -18.59
N VAL A 180 13.49 -23.40 -19.44
CA VAL A 180 13.21 -23.85 -20.80
C VAL A 180 13.28 -22.65 -21.74
N ILE A 181 14.04 -22.77 -22.82
CA ILE A 181 14.09 -21.77 -23.88
C ILE A 181 13.09 -22.20 -24.94
N THR A 182 11.98 -21.46 -25.05
CA THR A 182 10.92 -21.73 -26.03
C THR A 182 11.25 -21.16 -27.40
N GLU A 183 11.96 -20.04 -27.45
CA GLU A 183 12.46 -19.43 -28.67
C GLU A 183 13.90 -18.99 -28.41
N LYS A 184 14.85 -19.53 -29.18
CA LYS A 184 16.26 -19.19 -29.00
C LYS A 184 16.61 -17.97 -29.85
N GLY A 185 17.13 -16.94 -29.20
CA GLY A 185 17.68 -15.76 -29.86
C GLY A 185 19.09 -15.99 -30.40
N ASP A 186 19.51 -15.10 -31.29
CA ASP A 186 20.83 -15.13 -31.95
C ASP A 186 21.80 -14.05 -31.42
N GLY A 187 21.40 -13.30 -30.40
CA GLY A 187 22.21 -12.25 -29.80
C GLY A 187 23.29 -12.78 -28.83
N PRO A 188 24.12 -11.88 -28.26
CA PRO A 188 25.12 -12.26 -27.27
C PRO A 188 24.45 -12.76 -25.98
N LEU A 189 25.17 -13.57 -25.20
CA LEU A 189 24.78 -13.89 -23.83
C LEU A 189 25.09 -12.70 -22.91
N PRO A 190 24.16 -12.30 -22.02
CA PRO A 190 24.45 -11.29 -21.01
C PRO A 190 25.61 -11.67 -20.09
N GLY A 191 26.50 -10.73 -19.80
CA GLY A 191 27.57 -10.91 -18.82
C GLY A 191 27.09 -10.69 -17.37
N PRO A 192 27.84 -11.16 -16.36
CA PRO A 192 27.41 -11.11 -14.95
C PRO A 192 27.26 -9.70 -14.35
N SER A 193 27.83 -8.69 -15.00
CA SER A 193 27.75 -7.28 -14.61
C SER A 193 26.87 -6.45 -15.53
N ASP A 194 26.27 -7.06 -16.54
CA ASP A 194 25.49 -6.35 -17.55
C ASP A 194 24.12 -5.94 -17.00
N SER A 195 23.52 -4.96 -17.67
CA SER A 195 22.11 -4.65 -17.53
C SER A 195 21.33 -5.23 -18.69
N VAL A 196 20.25 -5.95 -18.38
CA VAL A 196 19.42 -6.64 -19.37
C VAL A 196 18.04 -6.00 -19.40
N THR A 197 17.59 -5.67 -20.61
CA THR A 197 16.22 -5.19 -20.86
C THR A 197 15.36 -6.38 -21.26
N VAL A 198 14.28 -6.60 -20.51
CA VAL A 198 13.39 -7.75 -20.68
C VAL A 198 11.93 -7.37 -20.65
N HIS A 199 11.12 -8.11 -21.41
CA HIS A 199 9.73 -8.32 -21.05
C HIS A 199 9.63 -9.52 -20.13
N TYR A 200 8.83 -9.41 -19.06
CA TYR A 200 8.66 -10.51 -18.12
C TYR A 200 7.28 -10.55 -17.48
N LYS A 201 6.92 -11.74 -17.01
CA LYS A 201 5.77 -11.99 -16.16
C LYS A 201 6.18 -12.94 -15.04
N GLY A 202 6.20 -12.45 -13.81
CA GLY A 202 6.46 -13.21 -12.59
C GLY A 202 5.16 -13.70 -11.96
N GLN A 203 5.10 -15.00 -11.69
CA GLN A 203 3.95 -15.64 -11.05
C GLN A 203 4.38 -16.72 -10.07
N LEU A 204 3.52 -17.03 -9.11
CA LEU A 204 3.69 -18.17 -8.19
C LEU A 204 3.38 -19.49 -8.90
N LEU A 205 3.73 -20.63 -8.29
CA LEU A 205 3.36 -21.96 -8.81
C LEU A 205 1.85 -22.13 -9.02
N GLY A 206 1.03 -21.43 -8.23
CA GLY A 206 -0.43 -21.41 -8.39
C GLY A 206 -0.95 -20.57 -9.56
N GLY A 207 -0.07 -19.89 -10.30
CA GLY A 207 -0.42 -19.00 -11.42
C GLY A 207 -0.81 -17.58 -11.01
N GLU A 208 -0.79 -17.26 -9.72
CA GLU A 208 -0.98 -15.90 -9.22
C GLU A 208 0.17 -15.00 -9.69
N VAL A 209 -0.18 -13.96 -10.45
CA VAL A 209 0.77 -13.00 -11.01
C VAL A 209 1.07 -11.94 -9.95
N PHE A 210 2.34 -11.76 -9.61
CA PHE A 210 2.76 -10.74 -8.65
C PHE A 210 3.45 -9.55 -9.32
N ASP A 211 3.99 -9.74 -10.53
CA ASP A 211 4.64 -8.66 -11.28
C ASP A 211 4.62 -8.96 -12.79
N SER A 212 4.38 -7.94 -13.60
CA SER A 212 4.42 -8.06 -15.06
C SER A 212 4.80 -6.75 -15.73
N SER A 213 5.78 -6.81 -16.62
CA SER A 213 6.09 -5.66 -17.48
C SER A 213 5.12 -5.52 -18.65
N TYR A 214 4.42 -6.60 -19.03
CA TYR A 214 3.36 -6.54 -20.04
C TYR A 214 2.18 -5.69 -19.57
N ASP A 215 1.79 -5.83 -18.29
CA ASP A 215 0.71 -5.03 -17.70
C ASP A 215 1.07 -3.54 -17.60
N ARG A 216 2.37 -3.22 -17.52
CA ARG A 216 2.88 -1.84 -17.57
C ARG A 216 3.04 -1.28 -18.99
N GLY A 217 2.99 -2.14 -20.01
CA GLY A 217 3.12 -1.74 -21.40
C GLY A 217 4.53 -1.36 -21.86
N GLU A 218 5.55 -1.52 -21.01
CA GLU A 218 6.94 -1.20 -21.35
C GLU A 218 7.93 -2.23 -20.78
N PRO A 219 9.04 -2.53 -21.47
CA PRO A 219 10.10 -3.38 -20.95
C PRO A 219 10.73 -2.81 -19.67
N ALA A 220 11.33 -3.68 -18.86
CA ALA A 220 12.11 -3.28 -17.70
C ALA A 220 13.59 -3.60 -17.90
N THR A 221 14.46 -2.71 -17.44
CA THR A 221 15.91 -2.92 -17.45
C THR A 221 16.40 -3.23 -16.05
N PHE A 222 17.11 -4.35 -15.89
CA PHE A 222 17.64 -4.79 -14.62
C PHE A 222 19.15 -5.01 -14.70
N PRO A 223 19.94 -4.54 -13.72
CA PRO A 223 21.29 -5.01 -13.55
C PRO A 223 21.27 -6.46 -13.04
N ILE A 224 22.03 -7.37 -13.66
CA ILE A 224 22.01 -8.81 -13.32
C ILE A 224 22.36 -9.07 -11.85
N ASN A 225 23.23 -8.24 -11.27
CA ASN A 225 23.62 -8.32 -9.86
C ASN A 225 22.67 -7.61 -8.89
N GLY A 226 21.63 -6.93 -9.38
CA GLY A 226 20.64 -6.23 -8.57
C GLY A 226 19.28 -6.94 -8.48
N VAL A 227 19.17 -8.14 -9.05
CA VAL A 227 17.96 -8.98 -9.02
C VAL A 227 18.17 -10.22 -8.16
N ILE A 228 17.09 -10.98 -7.91
CA ILE A 228 17.19 -12.25 -7.17
C ILE A 228 18.17 -13.22 -7.88
N PRO A 229 18.96 -14.01 -7.13
CA PRO A 229 20.05 -14.81 -7.69
C PRO A 229 19.63 -15.71 -8.86
N GLY A 230 18.52 -16.44 -8.74
CA GLY A 230 18.06 -17.35 -9.78
C GLY A 230 17.54 -16.65 -11.04
N PHE A 231 17.02 -15.42 -10.92
CA PHE A 231 16.60 -14.63 -12.08
C PHE A 231 17.85 -14.13 -12.82
N GLY A 232 18.82 -13.57 -12.10
CA GLY A 232 20.09 -13.16 -12.66
C GLY A 232 20.85 -14.30 -13.32
N GLU A 233 20.85 -15.49 -12.72
CA GLU A 233 21.41 -16.71 -13.31
C GLU A 233 20.68 -17.09 -14.61
N GLY A 234 19.35 -17.17 -14.59
CA GLY A 234 18.54 -17.54 -15.76
C GLY A 234 18.73 -16.60 -16.95
N LEU A 235 18.84 -15.28 -16.71
CA LEU A 235 19.10 -14.31 -17.77
C LEU A 235 20.46 -14.52 -18.46
N GLN A 236 21.47 -14.98 -17.73
CA GLN A 236 22.80 -15.25 -18.29
C GLN A 236 22.86 -16.53 -19.12
N LEU A 237 21.86 -17.40 -19.02
CA LEU A 237 21.76 -18.65 -19.79
C LEU A 237 21.02 -18.47 -21.12
N MET A 238 20.36 -17.33 -21.30
CA MET A 238 19.51 -17.04 -22.45
C MET A 238 20.16 -15.98 -23.35
N PRO A 239 20.45 -16.29 -24.63
CA PRO A 239 20.93 -15.30 -25.59
C PRO A 239 19.93 -14.14 -25.76
N VAL A 240 20.42 -12.93 -26.05
CA VAL A 240 19.54 -11.81 -26.41
C VAL A 240 18.64 -12.19 -27.61
N GLY A 241 17.35 -11.83 -27.52
CA GLY A 241 16.30 -12.24 -28.44
C GLY A 241 15.59 -13.53 -28.04
N SER A 242 16.03 -14.22 -26.99
CA SER A 242 15.38 -15.46 -26.54
C SER A 242 14.10 -15.20 -25.76
N LYS A 243 13.16 -16.16 -25.88
CA LYS A 243 11.99 -16.29 -25.02
C LYS A 243 12.04 -17.62 -24.28
N GLY A 244 11.59 -17.64 -23.04
CA GLY A 244 11.61 -18.85 -22.23
C GLY A 244 10.92 -18.70 -20.89
N LYS A 245 10.97 -19.77 -20.12
CA LYS A 245 10.47 -19.80 -18.75
C LYS A 245 11.60 -20.16 -17.79
N LEU A 246 11.64 -19.47 -16.66
CA LEU A 246 12.52 -19.75 -15.53
C LEU A 246 11.65 -20.23 -14.36
N PHE A 247 12.04 -21.35 -13.75
CA PHE A 247 11.43 -21.91 -12.55
C PHE A 247 12.45 -21.84 -11.43
N ILE A 248 12.24 -20.90 -10.51
CA ILE A 248 13.23 -20.45 -9.55
C ILE A 248 12.85 -20.98 -8.15
N PRO A 249 13.64 -21.89 -7.56
CA PRO A 249 13.45 -22.32 -6.18
C PRO A 249 13.49 -21.14 -5.20
N GLY A 250 12.74 -21.25 -4.10
CA GLY A 250 12.63 -20.20 -3.09
C GLY A 250 13.99 -19.75 -2.54
N GLU A 251 14.95 -20.67 -2.43
CA GLU A 251 16.28 -20.47 -1.86
C GLU A 251 17.14 -19.50 -2.68
N ILE A 252 16.94 -19.51 -4.00
CA ILE A 252 17.61 -18.58 -4.93
C ILE A 252 16.66 -17.47 -5.42
N ALA A 253 15.51 -17.32 -4.77
CA ALA A 253 14.55 -16.23 -4.94
C ALA A 253 14.57 -15.27 -3.74
N TYR A 254 13.52 -15.30 -2.90
CA TYR A 254 13.38 -14.43 -1.71
C TYR A 254 13.69 -15.16 -0.37
N GLY A 255 13.89 -16.48 -0.40
CA GLY A 255 14.27 -17.29 0.75
C GLY A 255 13.28 -17.24 1.92
N MET A 256 13.77 -17.48 3.14
CA MET A 256 12.96 -17.54 4.36
C MET A 256 12.37 -16.18 4.78
N GLN A 257 13.00 -15.08 4.38
CA GLN A 257 12.49 -13.72 4.68
C GLN A 257 11.12 -13.49 4.04
N GLY A 258 10.84 -14.20 2.94
CA GLY A 258 9.59 -14.13 2.21
C GLY A 258 9.52 -12.96 1.24
N GLY A 259 8.74 -13.16 0.19
CA GLY A 259 8.40 -12.17 -0.82
C GLY A 259 6.98 -12.43 -1.32
N PRO A 260 6.69 -12.21 -2.62
CA PRO A 260 5.47 -12.72 -3.22
C PRO A 260 5.31 -14.23 -2.94
N GLY A 261 4.15 -14.64 -2.43
CA GLY A 261 3.87 -16.03 -2.07
C GLY A 261 4.43 -16.50 -0.72
N GLY A 262 5.06 -15.60 0.05
CA GLY A 262 5.53 -15.90 1.40
C GLY A 262 6.93 -16.56 1.44
N PRO A 263 7.27 -17.22 2.56
CA PRO A 263 8.61 -17.77 2.78
C PRO A 263 8.89 -18.95 1.85
N ASN A 264 10.07 -18.95 1.25
CA ASN A 264 10.59 -19.97 0.33
C ASN A 264 9.65 -20.32 -0.84
N ALA A 265 8.84 -19.36 -1.29
CA ALA A 265 7.94 -19.57 -2.42
C ALA A 265 8.73 -19.73 -3.72
N THR A 266 8.35 -20.72 -4.53
CA THR A 266 8.91 -20.92 -5.87
C THR A 266 8.29 -19.92 -6.84
N LEU A 267 9.13 -19.28 -7.66
CA LEU A 267 8.71 -18.28 -8.64
C LEU A 267 8.85 -18.83 -10.05
N VAL A 268 7.88 -18.49 -10.90
CA VAL A 268 7.89 -18.80 -12.32
C VAL A 268 7.94 -17.49 -13.09
N PHE A 269 8.92 -17.35 -13.96
CA PHE A 269 9.06 -16.19 -14.82
C PHE A 269 8.95 -16.58 -16.28
N ASP A 270 8.04 -15.94 -17.00
CA ASP A 270 8.08 -15.89 -18.45
C ASP A 270 8.94 -14.71 -18.85
N VAL A 271 9.98 -14.92 -19.66
CA VAL A 271 10.98 -13.90 -19.98
C VAL A 271 11.20 -13.83 -21.49
N GLU A 272 11.29 -12.61 -22.00
CA GLU A 272 11.75 -12.26 -23.33
C GLU A 272 12.89 -11.25 -23.21
N ILE A 273 14.09 -11.63 -23.67
CA ILE A 273 15.28 -10.76 -23.60
C ILE A 273 15.34 -9.88 -24.85
N ILE A 274 15.31 -8.58 -24.64
CA ILE A 274 15.28 -7.58 -25.73
C ILE A 274 16.70 -7.08 -26.02
N ALA A 275 17.46 -6.75 -24.98
CA ALA A 275 18.80 -6.20 -25.13
C ALA A 275 19.67 -6.48 -23.90
N THR A 276 20.98 -6.48 -24.09
CA THR A 276 21.97 -6.43 -23.01
C THR A 276 22.89 -5.22 -23.20
N GLN A 277 23.31 -4.61 -22.10
CA GLN A 277 24.22 -3.47 -22.08
C GLN A 277 25.32 -3.73 -21.04
N PRO A 278 26.61 -3.54 -21.40
CA PRO A 278 27.70 -3.60 -20.43
C PRO A 278 27.46 -2.62 -19.27
N PRO A 279 28.04 -2.87 -18.08
CA PRO A 279 27.95 -1.91 -16.98
C PRO A 279 28.45 -0.54 -17.46
N ALA A 280 27.75 0.52 -17.07
CA ALA A 280 28.21 1.88 -17.34
C ALA A 280 29.60 2.05 -16.69
N THR A 281 30.64 2.15 -17.52
CA THR A 281 31.99 2.45 -17.03
C THR A 281 31.89 3.76 -16.25
N PRO A 282 32.25 3.80 -14.95
CA PRO A 282 32.32 5.06 -14.24
C PRO A 282 33.23 5.97 -15.04
N ALA A 283 32.72 7.13 -15.47
CA ALA A 283 33.51 8.10 -16.21
C ALA A 283 34.82 8.31 -15.44
N GLN A 284 35.94 7.90 -16.03
CA GLN A 284 37.26 8.15 -15.44
C GLN A 284 37.35 9.64 -15.21
N LEU A 285 37.32 10.05 -13.93
CA LEU A 285 37.69 11.40 -13.53
C LEU A 285 39.03 11.67 -14.21
N PRO A 286 39.15 12.71 -15.05
CA PRO A 286 40.43 13.04 -15.66
C PRO A 286 41.43 13.20 -14.53
N ALA A 287 42.54 12.46 -14.61
CA ALA A 287 43.62 12.57 -13.65
C ALA A 287 43.98 14.06 -13.52
N LEU A 288 43.81 14.61 -12.31
CA LEU A 288 44.37 15.91 -11.97
C LEU A 288 45.88 15.78 -12.16
N GLY A 289 46.37 16.31 -13.27
CA GLY A 289 47.80 16.30 -13.59
C GLY A 289 48.59 17.00 -12.50
N ASP A 290 49.75 16.40 -12.17
CA ASP A 290 50.77 16.88 -11.23
C ASP A 290 51.30 18.29 -11.56
#